data_AF-A0A1V5FI23-F1
#
_entry.id   AF-A0A1V5FI23-F1
#
_cell.length_a   1.000
_cell.length_b   1.000
_cell.length_c   1.000
_cell.angle_alpha   90.00
_cell.angle_beta   90.00
_cell.angle_gamma   90.00
#
_symmetry.space_group_name_H-M   'P 1'
#
loop_
_entity.id
_entity.type
_entity.pdbx_description
1 polymer ?
#
loop_
_entity_poly.entity_id
_entity_poly.type
_entity_poly.pdbx_seq_one_letter_code
_entity_poly.pdbx_strand_id
1 'polypeptide(L)'
;MNGIALCIGGTEDHVHIYAKMHQDFSVSTMLRTIKSKSSGWVHRTIPELGEFQWQNGYACFTVSQSGDAKLACYIQRQEIHHHARSFRDELIALLKAHRVEFREAFLQ
;
A
#
# COMPACT_ATOMS: atom_id res chain seq x y z
N MET A 1 0.47 15.82 -10.02
CA MET A 1 0.89 14.43 -9.75
C MET A 1 0.23 13.61 -10.83
N ASN A 2 1.00 13.20 -11.84
CA ASN A 2 0.44 12.72 -13.12
C ASN A 2 0.48 11.20 -13.21
N GLY A 3 0.15 10.51 -12.11
CA GLY A 3 0.00 9.06 -12.08
C GLY A 3 -1.45 8.64 -12.30
N ILE A 4 -1.66 7.40 -12.72
CA ILE A 4 -2.99 6.80 -12.91
C ILE A 4 -3.15 5.69 -11.88
N ALA A 5 -4.12 5.83 -10.99
CA ALA A 5 -4.52 4.72 -10.12
C ALA A 5 -5.30 3.70 -10.97
N LEU A 6 -4.81 2.46 -11.02
CA LEU A 6 -5.43 1.37 -11.75
C LEU A 6 -6.36 0.56 -10.84
N CYS A 7 -5.94 0.34 -9.59
CA CYS A 7 -6.74 -0.33 -8.57
C CYS A 7 -6.27 0.13 -7.18
N ILE A 8 -7.21 0.38 -6.28
CA ILE A 8 -6.95 0.68 -4.87
C ILE A 8 -7.89 -0.20 -4.06
N GLY A 9 -7.37 -0.81 -3.01
CA GLY A 9 -8.11 -1.65 -2.08
C GLY A 9 -7.29 -1.86 -0.82
N GLY A 10 -7.82 -2.58 0.15
CA GLY A 10 -7.15 -2.76 1.44
C GLY A 10 -8.10 -3.26 2.49
N THR A 11 -7.72 -3.07 3.75
CA THR A 11 -8.51 -3.40 4.92
C THR A 11 -8.40 -2.24 5.93
N GLU A 12 -8.83 -2.45 7.17
CA GLU A 12 -8.89 -1.41 8.21
C GLU A 12 -7.49 -0.88 8.61
N ASP A 13 -6.44 -1.70 8.50
CA ASP A 13 -5.09 -1.37 8.98
C ASP A 13 -4.08 -1.02 7.87
N HIS A 14 -4.37 -1.31 6.58
CA HIS A 14 -3.48 -0.95 5.47
C HIS A 14 -4.19 -0.87 4.10
N VAL A 15 -3.51 -0.25 3.13
CA VAL A 15 -4.01 -0.04 1.76
C VAL A 15 -2.97 -0.53 0.73
N HIS A 16 -3.46 -1.22 -0.29
CA HIS A 16 -2.74 -1.58 -1.51
C HIS A 16 -3.11 -0.63 -2.66
N ILE A 17 -2.09 -0.11 -3.34
CA ILE A 17 -2.26 0.81 -4.48
C ILE A 17 -1.54 0.21 -5.68
N TYR A 18 -2.30 -0.15 -6.71
CA TYR A 18 -1.77 -0.45 -8.03
C TYR A 18 -1.93 0.76 -8.95
N ALA A 19 -0.81 1.29 -9.44
CA ALA A 19 -0.81 2.53 -10.22
C ALA A 19 0.30 2.56 -11.28
N LYS A 20 0.05 3.35 -12.33
CA LYS A 20 1.10 3.83 -13.26
C LYS A 20 1.66 5.12 -12.73
N MET A 21 2.99 5.20 -12.63
CA MET A 21 3.70 6.39 -12.18
C MET A 21 4.28 7.15 -13.37
N HIS A 22 4.21 8.48 -13.30
CA HIS A 22 4.95 9.32 -14.24
C HIS A 22 6.44 9.31 -13.88
N GLN A 23 7.30 9.22 -14.90
CA GLN A 23 8.75 9.06 -14.72
C GLN A 23 9.44 10.19 -13.93
N ASP A 24 8.86 11.40 -13.97
CA ASP A 24 9.40 12.57 -13.26
C ASP A 24 9.28 12.48 -11.72
N PHE A 25 8.51 11.52 -11.20
CA PHE A 25 8.28 11.38 -9.76
C PHE A 25 8.87 10.08 -9.20
N SER A 26 9.59 10.20 -8.10
CA SER A 26 10.00 9.03 -7.32
C SER A 26 8.82 8.40 -6.58
N VAL A 27 8.93 7.10 -6.29
CA VAL A 27 8.01 6.35 -5.39
C VAL A 27 7.87 7.07 -4.05
N SER A 28 8.99 7.52 -3.47
CA SER A 28 9.00 8.24 -2.19
C SER A 28 8.20 9.55 -2.24
N THR A 29 8.31 10.31 -3.32
CA THR A 29 7.57 11.57 -3.50
C THR A 29 6.08 11.31 -3.63
N MET A 30 5.70 10.28 -4.38
CA MET A 30 4.31 9.85 -4.54
C MET A 30 3.70 9.44 -3.21
N LEU A 31 4.33 8.51 -2.49
CA LEU A 31 3.77 8.00 -1.23
C LEU A 31 3.78 9.03 -0.12
N ARG A 32 4.80 9.90 -0.04
CA ARG A 32 4.78 11.06 0.87
C ARG A 32 3.54 11.92 0.63
N THR A 33 3.25 12.24 -0.64
CA THR A 33 2.11 13.09 -1.00
C THR A 33 0.78 12.42 -0.68
N ILE A 34 0.64 11.13 -0.99
CA ILE A 34 -0.58 10.36 -0.69
C ILE A 34 -0.82 10.34 0.81
N LYS A 35 0.18 9.92 1.60
CA LYS A 35 0.08 9.83 3.06
C LYS A 35 -0.22 11.18 3.71
N SER A 36 0.50 12.24 3.33
CA SER A 36 0.32 13.56 3.94
C SER A 36 -1.05 14.15 3.62
N LYS A 37 -1.52 14.01 2.37
CA LYS A 37 -2.82 14.56 1.95
C LYS A 37 -3.98 13.78 2.55
N SER A 38 -3.88 12.45 2.62
CA SER A 38 -4.94 11.63 3.22
C SER A 38 -5.01 11.80 4.73
N SER A 39 -3.89 11.83 5.46
CA SER A 39 -3.90 12.14 6.90
C SER A 39 -4.54 13.50 7.16
N GLY A 40 -4.11 14.55 6.45
CA GLY A 40 -4.71 15.87 6.60
C GLY A 40 -6.19 15.90 6.26
N TRP A 41 -6.66 15.10 5.29
CA TRP A 41 -8.09 14.99 4.98
C TRP A 41 -8.87 14.26 6.08
N VAL A 42 -8.35 13.14 6.60
CA VAL A 42 -8.96 12.38 7.71
C VAL A 42 -9.10 13.29 8.93
N HIS A 43 -8.02 13.94 9.38
CA HIS A 43 -8.05 14.82 10.56
C HIS A 43 -9.03 15.99 10.44
N ARG A 44 -9.27 16.49 9.22
CA ARG A 44 -10.24 17.57 8.98
C ARG A 44 -11.68 17.10 8.86
N THR A 45 -11.90 15.86 8.40
CA THR A 45 -13.23 15.39 7.98
C THR A 45 -13.83 14.37 8.94
N ILE A 46 -12.99 13.67 9.70
CA ILE A 46 -13.36 12.60 10.63
C ILE A 46 -12.65 12.89 11.97
N PRO A 47 -13.16 13.83 12.79
CA PRO A 47 -12.52 14.24 14.03
C PRO A 47 -12.31 13.10 15.04
N GLU A 48 -13.14 12.06 14.99
CA GLU A 48 -13.04 10.86 15.82
C GLU A 48 -11.73 10.09 15.55
N LEU A 49 -11.14 10.26 14.36
CA LEU A 49 -9.86 9.67 13.97
C LEU A 49 -8.70 10.65 14.14
N GLY A 50 -8.71 11.47 15.21
CA GLY A 50 -7.67 12.47 15.49
C GLY A 50 -6.25 11.90 15.59
N GLU A 51 -6.13 10.65 16.04
CA GLU A 51 -4.84 9.94 16.16
C GLU A 51 -4.44 9.15 14.90
N PHE A 52 -5.25 9.24 13.83
CA PHE A 52 -4.95 8.52 12.59
C PHE A 52 -3.59 8.94 12.04
N GLN A 53 -2.72 7.96 11.81
CA GLN A 53 -1.44 8.16 11.16
C GLN A 53 -1.08 6.94 10.33
N TRP A 54 -0.38 7.18 9.22
CA TRP A 54 0.24 6.10 8.48
C TRP A 54 1.50 5.64 9.19
N GLN A 55 1.80 4.35 9.12
CA GLN A 55 3.10 3.82 9.51
C GLN A 55 4.25 4.53 8.79
N ASN A 56 5.42 4.51 9.41
CA ASN A 56 6.65 4.92 8.78
C ASN A 56 7.04 3.93 7.67
N GLY A 57 7.61 4.46 6.58
CA GLY A 57 8.03 3.63 5.44
C GLY A 57 6.88 3.13 4.58
N TYR A 58 7.18 2.22 3.67
CA TYR A 58 6.24 1.60 2.74
C TYR A 58 6.91 0.39 2.05
N ALA A 59 6.10 -0.52 1.50
CA ALA A 59 6.56 -1.53 0.57
C ALA A 59 6.15 -1.15 -0.86
N CYS A 60 7.05 -1.32 -1.83
CA CYS A 60 6.76 -1.05 -3.23
C CYS A 60 7.43 -2.11 -4.10
N PHE A 61 6.65 -2.68 -5.01
CA PHE A 61 7.09 -3.74 -5.90
C PHE A 61 6.67 -3.40 -7.33
N THR A 62 7.59 -3.54 -8.28
CA THR A 62 7.26 -3.44 -9.70
C THR A 62 6.60 -4.74 -10.17
N VAL A 63 5.58 -4.62 -11.01
CA VAL A 63 4.80 -5.76 -11.50
C VAL A 63 4.77 -5.77 -13.03
N SER A 64 4.63 -6.96 -13.61
CA SER A 64 4.42 -7.10 -15.06
C SER A 64 2.97 -6.77 -15.41
N GLN A 65 2.76 -5.98 -16.45
CA GLN A 65 1.44 -5.63 -16.96
C GLN A 65 0.62 -6.87 -17.39
N SER A 66 1.29 -7.96 -17.79
CA SER A 66 0.60 -9.22 -18.10
C SER A 66 -0.14 -9.84 -16.91
N GLY A 67 0.16 -9.41 -15.68
CA GLY A 67 -0.47 -9.85 -14.45
C GLY A 67 -1.64 -8.98 -13.97
N ASP A 68 -2.03 -7.95 -14.72
CA ASP A 68 -2.98 -6.90 -14.28
C ASP A 68 -4.26 -7.46 -13.68
N ALA A 69 -4.92 -8.40 -14.35
CA ALA A 69 -6.18 -8.97 -13.89
C ALA A 69 -6.01 -9.73 -12.56
N LYS A 70 -4.91 -10.47 -12.40
CA LYS A 70 -4.61 -11.22 -11.18
C LYS A 70 -4.32 -10.26 -10.03
N LEU A 71 -3.55 -9.19 -10.28
CA LEU A 71 -3.23 -8.18 -9.27
C LEU A 71 -4.45 -7.38 -8.84
N ALA A 72 -5.29 -6.94 -9.79
CA ALA A 72 -6.53 -6.25 -9.47
C ALA A 72 -7.46 -7.14 -8.63
N CYS A 73 -7.62 -8.40 -9.00
CA CYS A 73 -8.39 -9.38 -8.23
C CYS A 73 -7.82 -9.60 -6.82
N TYR A 74 -6.50 -9.67 -6.69
CA TYR A 74 -5.81 -9.76 -5.41
C TYR A 74 -6.12 -8.56 -4.49
N ILE A 75 -6.00 -7.34 -5.02
CA ILE A 75 -6.25 -6.10 -4.26
C ILE A 75 -7.72 -5.98 -3.85
N GLN A 76 -8.65 -6.34 -4.73
CA GLN A 76 -10.09 -6.29 -4.43
C GLN A 76 -10.54 -7.30 -3.37
N ARG A 77 -9.79 -8.39 -3.18
CA ARG A 77 -10.11 -9.46 -2.21
C ARG A 77 -9.35 -9.34 -0.90
N GLN A 78 -8.66 -8.22 -0.66
CA GLN A 78 -7.83 -8.01 0.52
C GLN A 78 -8.61 -8.21 1.82
N GLU A 79 -9.83 -7.68 1.94
CA GLU A 79 -10.69 -7.89 3.11
C GLU A 79 -10.91 -9.39 3.41
N ILE A 80 -11.18 -10.20 2.37
CA ILE A 80 -11.36 -11.65 2.50
C ILE A 80 -10.05 -12.34 2.91
N HIS A 81 -8.93 -11.94 2.27
CA HIS A 81 -7.61 -12.50 2.58
C HIS A 81 -7.19 -12.24 4.03
N HIS A 82 -7.56 -11.08 4.57
CA HIS A 82 -7.20 -10.67 5.92
C HIS A 82 -8.06 -11.28 7.03
N HIS A 83 -9.11 -12.05 6.72
CA HIS A 83 -9.78 -12.91 7.71
C HIS A 83 -8.89 -14.03 8.24
N ALA A 84 -7.90 -14.49 7.46
CA ALA A 84 -7.05 -15.63 7.81
C ALA A 84 -5.55 -15.29 7.79
N ARG A 85 -5.19 -14.04 7.49
CA ARG A 85 -3.80 -13.62 7.29
C ARG A 85 -3.56 -12.22 7.83
N SER A 86 -2.49 -12.03 8.59
CA SER A 86 -2.10 -10.70 9.06
C SER A 86 -1.40 -9.88 7.97
N PHE A 87 -1.40 -8.55 8.10
CA PHE A 87 -0.56 -7.67 7.29
C PHE A 87 0.92 -8.09 7.33
N ARG A 88 1.44 -8.44 8.50
CA ARG A 88 2.83 -8.88 8.69
C ARG A 88 3.14 -10.12 7.85
N ASP A 89 2.27 -11.13 7.88
CA ASP A 89 2.45 -12.37 7.11
C ASP A 89 2.34 -12.15 5.61
N GLU A 90 1.50 -11.19 5.19
CA GLU A 90 1.40 -10.75 3.81
C GLU A 90 2.69 -10.08 3.35
N LEU A 91 3.17 -9.08 4.10
CA LEU A 91 4.40 -8.35 3.82
C LEU A 91 5.60 -9.30 3.73
N ILE A 92 5.76 -10.22 4.68
CA ILE A 92 6.83 -11.22 4.66
C ILE A 92 6.79 -12.07 3.39
N ALA A 93 5.60 -12.51 2.97
CA ALA A 93 5.51 -13.32 1.75
C ALA A 93 5.78 -12.52 0.48
N LEU A 94 5.37 -11.25 0.41
CA LEU A 94 5.72 -10.36 -0.71
C LEU A 94 7.24 -10.16 -0.77
N LEU A 95 7.88 -9.86 0.36
CA LEU A 95 9.34 -9.72 0.44
C LEU A 95 10.06 -10.99 -0.01
N LYS A 96 9.62 -12.16 0.46
CA LYS A 96 10.15 -13.47 0.03
C LYS A 96 9.94 -13.72 -1.47
N ALA A 97 8.74 -13.47 -1.99
CA ALA A 97 8.42 -13.67 -3.41
C ALA A 97 9.28 -12.80 -4.32
N HIS A 98 9.61 -11.59 -3.87
CA HIS A 98 10.47 -10.64 -4.59
C HIS A 98 11.95 -10.74 -4.22
N ARG A 99 12.35 -11.72 -3.40
CA ARG A 99 13.73 -11.96 -2.97
C ARG A 99 14.38 -10.73 -2.32
N VAL A 100 13.59 -9.96 -1.57
CA VAL A 100 14.07 -8.83 -0.78
C VAL A 100 14.51 -9.36 0.58
N GLU A 101 15.77 -9.14 0.95
CA GLU A 101 16.26 -9.44 2.29
C GLU A 101 15.66 -8.48 3.31
N PHE A 102 15.23 -9.02 4.45
CA PHE A 102 14.67 -8.23 5.53
C PHE A 102 15.12 -8.81 6.87
N ARG A 103 15.13 -7.94 7.89
CA ARG A 103 15.29 -8.37 9.28
C ARG A 103 13.95 -8.21 9.97
N GLU A 104 13.48 -9.25 10.65
CA GLU A 104 12.17 -9.26 11.30
C GLU A 104 12.01 -8.14 12.34
N ALA A 105 13.10 -7.68 12.94
CA ALA A 105 13.13 -6.56 13.88
C ALA A 105 12.74 -5.20 13.26
N PHE A 106 12.76 -5.08 11.92
CA PHE A 106 12.37 -3.86 11.21
C PHE A 106 10.99 -3.98 10.54
N LEU A 107 10.31 -5.11 10.70
CA LEU A 107 8.93 -5.25 10.27
C LEU A 107 8.03 -4.76 11.40
N GLN A 108 7.50 -3.55 11.20
CA GLN A 108 6.49 -2.93 12.06
C GLN A 108 5.14 -3.60 11.85
#